data_AF-A0A920BIK1-F1
#
_entry.id   AF-A0A920BIK1-F1
#
_cell.length_a   1.000
_cell.length_b   1.000
_cell.length_c   1.000
_cell.angle_alpha   90.00
_cell.angle_beta   90.00
_cell.angle_gamma   90.00
#
_symmetry.space_group_name_H-M   'P 1'
#
loop_
_entity.id
_entity.type
_entity.pdbx_description
1 polymer ?
#
loop_
_entity_poly.entity_id
_entity_poly.type
_entity_poly.pdbx_seq_one_letter_code
_entity_poly.pdbx_strand_id
1 'polypeptide(L)'
;MQSAVISLGADVVVIDPDSHDKLVAVVSHVPHLTAGSLMRIADSHSQEHRSLLRLAAGGFRDMTRIAGGNTNIWPDICIDNADAILSVIDEVIGSLTETKSLISNQNKPSLLHQLEQARTARINLPTGVPEDIDLAIVRVPVLDQPGELASLTRLATDIDVNIYDIEIAHSSEGQRCRNHGRSSEK
;
A
#
# COMPACT_ATOMS: atom_id res chain seq x y z
N MET A 1 11.64 1.33 -31.22
CA MET A 1 10.90 1.91 -30.07
C MET A 1 11.32 1.23 -28.76
N GLN A 2 11.28 -0.10 -28.68
CA GLN A 2 11.73 -0.85 -27.49
C GLN A 2 13.18 -0.56 -27.08
N SER A 3 14.12 -0.46 -28.05
CA SER A 3 15.52 -0.12 -27.77
C SER A 3 15.72 1.27 -27.14
N ALA A 4 14.87 2.25 -27.47
CA ALA A 4 14.92 3.57 -26.88
C ALA A 4 14.40 3.56 -25.43
N VAL A 5 13.34 2.80 -25.15
CA VAL A 5 12.77 2.66 -23.80
C VAL A 5 13.72 1.90 -22.88
N ILE A 6 14.35 0.82 -23.37
CA ILE A 6 15.37 0.07 -22.62
C ILE A 6 16.59 0.96 -22.32
N SER A 7 17.00 1.82 -23.26
CA SER A 7 18.13 2.74 -23.03
C SER A 7 17.88 3.79 -21.92
N LEU A 8 16.62 3.96 -21.50
CA LEU A 8 16.23 4.79 -20.36
C LEU A 8 16.18 4.00 -19.04
N GLY A 9 16.58 2.73 -19.03
CA GLY A 9 16.61 1.88 -17.83
C GLY A 9 15.26 1.27 -17.45
N ALA A 10 14.26 1.31 -18.34
CA ALA A 10 12.97 0.68 -18.08
C ALA A 10 13.03 -0.84 -18.29
N ASP A 11 12.40 -1.58 -17.37
CA ASP A 11 12.09 -3.00 -17.58
C ASP A 11 10.85 -3.11 -18.49
N VAL A 12 11.02 -3.76 -19.65
CA VAL A 12 9.99 -3.78 -20.70
C VAL A 12 9.34 -5.16 -20.77
N VAL A 13 8.07 -5.22 -20.36
CA VAL A 13 7.22 -6.39 -20.53
C VAL A 13 6.41 -6.25 -21.82
N VAL A 14 6.54 -7.23 -22.73
CA VAL A 14 5.75 -7.28 -23.97
C VAL A 14 4.52 -8.16 -23.73
N ILE A 15 3.34 -7.59 -23.92
CA ILE A 15 2.05 -8.24 -23.72
C ILE A 15 1.07 -7.80 -24.82
N ASP A 16 0.09 -8.63 -25.15
CA ASP A 16 -0.98 -8.24 -26.07
C ASP A 16 -1.91 -7.19 -25.42
N PRO A 17 -2.56 -6.32 -26.23
CA PRO A 17 -3.40 -5.24 -25.72
C PRO A 17 -4.55 -5.72 -24.81
N ASP A 18 -5.24 -6.79 -25.19
CA ASP A 18 -6.39 -7.28 -24.42
C ASP A 18 -5.96 -7.80 -23.03
N SER A 19 -4.82 -8.49 -22.97
CA SER A 19 -4.25 -8.93 -21.70
C SER A 19 -3.71 -7.77 -20.89
N HIS A 20 -3.09 -6.76 -21.51
CA HIS A 20 -2.68 -5.53 -20.83
C HIS A 20 -3.87 -4.89 -20.12
N ASP A 21 -4.97 -4.69 -20.83
CA ASP A 21 -6.14 -3.98 -20.30
C ASP A 21 -6.78 -4.73 -19.13
N LYS A 22 -6.86 -6.07 -19.21
CA LYS A 22 -7.32 -6.93 -18.11
C LYS A 22 -6.39 -6.84 -16.89
N LEU A 23 -5.08 -6.92 -17.09
CA LEU A 23 -4.13 -6.86 -15.98
C LEU A 23 -4.14 -5.48 -15.31
N VAL A 24 -4.10 -4.40 -16.09
CA VAL A 24 -4.10 -3.02 -15.59
C VAL A 24 -5.43 -2.68 -14.92
N ALA A 25 -6.55 -3.26 -15.34
CA ALA A 25 -7.82 -3.15 -14.61
C ALA A 25 -7.68 -3.64 -13.16
N VAL A 26 -7.02 -4.80 -12.94
CA VAL A 26 -6.79 -5.39 -11.63
C VAL A 26 -5.78 -4.59 -10.80
N VAL A 27 -4.63 -4.23 -11.38
CA VAL A 27 -3.50 -3.69 -10.60
C VAL A 27 -3.47 -2.16 -10.51
N SER A 28 -4.26 -1.45 -11.32
CA SER A 28 -4.24 0.02 -11.40
C SER A 28 -5.63 0.64 -11.35
N HIS A 29 -6.52 0.28 -12.27
CA HIS A 29 -7.79 1.01 -12.44
C HIS A 29 -8.75 0.81 -11.26
N VAL A 30 -9.09 -0.44 -10.96
CA VAL A 30 -10.03 -0.74 -9.87
C VAL A 30 -9.48 -0.37 -8.50
N PRO A 31 -8.17 -0.53 -8.18
CA PRO A 31 -7.59 0.02 -6.97
C PRO A 31 -7.85 1.53 -6.82
N HIS A 32 -7.69 2.33 -7.88
CA HIS A 32 -7.97 3.77 -7.83
C HIS A 32 -9.46 4.05 -7.58
N LEU A 33 -10.35 3.37 -8.28
CA LEU A 33 -11.80 3.54 -8.11
C LEU A 33 -12.29 3.11 -6.71
N THR A 34 -11.69 2.07 -6.15
CA THR A 34 -11.96 1.56 -4.80
C THR A 34 -11.50 2.57 -3.76
N ALA A 35 -10.28 3.10 -3.89
CA ALA A 35 -9.76 4.16 -3.03
C ALA A 35 -10.64 5.41 -3.05
N GLY A 36 -11.04 5.87 -4.25
CA GLY A 36 -11.95 7.00 -4.41
C GLY A 36 -13.32 6.75 -3.79
N SER A 37 -13.87 5.55 -3.96
CA SER A 37 -15.17 5.18 -3.39
C SER A 37 -15.14 5.12 -1.85
N LEU A 38 -14.09 4.54 -1.28
CA LEU A 38 -13.89 4.51 0.16
C LEU A 38 -13.73 5.93 0.74
N MET A 39 -12.97 6.81 0.06
CA MET A 39 -12.81 8.20 0.48
C MET A 39 -14.13 8.97 0.42
N ARG A 40 -14.97 8.78 -0.61
CA ARG A 40 -16.31 9.40 -0.69
C ARG A 40 -17.21 8.98 0.47
N ILE A 41 -17.19 7.70 0.85
CA ILE A 41 -17.95 7.18 2.00
C ILE A 41 -17.46 7.85 3.30
N ALA A 42 -16.14 7.94 3.49
CA ALA A 42 -15.57 8.60 4.67
C ALA A 42 -15.92 10.09 4.72
N ASP A 43 -15.87 10.79 3.59
CA ASP A 43 -16.26 12.20 3.48
C ASP A 43 -17.74 12.40 3.86
N SER A 44 -18.65 11.56 3.35
CA SER A 44 -20.07 11.66 3.69
C SER A 44 -20.32 11.46 5.19
N HIS A 45 -19.64 10.50 5.83
CA HIS A 45 -19.78 10.32 7.28
C HIS A 45 -19.11 11.42 8.11
N SER A 46 -18.09 12.10 7.56
CA SER A 46 -17.41 13.20 8.25
C SER A 46 -18.30 14.44 8.43
N GLN A 47 -19.32 14.60 7.58
CA GLN A 47 -20.30 15.68 7.68
C GLN A 47 -21.12 15.58 8.98
N GLU A 48 -21.41 14.35 9.41
CA GLU A 48 -22.09 14.04 10.66
C GLU A 48 -21.13 13.92 11.85
N HIS A 49 -19.90 13.43 11.60
CA HIS A 49 -18.90 13.16 12.62
C HIS A 49 -17.54 13.73 12.24
N ARG A 50 -17.32 15.02 12.54
CA ARG A 50 -16.05 15.72 12.24
C ARG A 50 -14.79 15.07 12.81
N SER A 51 -14.91 14.22 13.83
CA SER A 51 -13.80 13.43 14.40
C SER A 51 -13.36 12.26 13.52
N LEU A 52 -14.18 11.79 12.56
CA LEU A 52 -13.89 10.63 11.73
C LEU A 52 -12.62 10.81 10.90
N LEU A 53 -12.45 11.97 10.26
CA LEU A 53 -11.24 12.27 9.48
C LEU A 53 -9.99 12.47 10.36
N ARG A 54 -10.17 12.73 11.66
CA ARG A 54 -9.05 12.73 12.62
C ARG A 54 -8.64 11.32 13.02
N LEU A 55 -9.58 10.37 13.02
CA LEU A 55 -9.34 8.94 13.26
C LEU A 55 -8.84 8.20 12.01
N ALA A 56 -9.01 8.79 10.82
CA ALA A 56 -8.46 8.34 9.54
C ALA A 56 -6.92 8.51 9.49
N ALA A 57 -6.21 7.81 10.39
CA ALA A 57 -4.75 7.80 10.48
C ALA A 57 -4.16 6.58 9.74
N GLY A 58 -2.87 6.69 9.39
CA GLY A 58 -2.04 5.62 8.81
C GLY A 58 -2.69 4.88 7.64
N GLY A 59 -3.14 3.64 7.87
CA GLY A 59 -3.62 2.75 6.82
C GLY A 59 -4.77 3.28 5.97
N PHE A 60 -5.67 4.11 6.52
CA PHE A 60 -6.70 4.74 5.70
C PHE A 60 -6.10 5.76 4.72
N ARG A 61 -5.16 6.60 5.18
CA ARG A 61 -4.48 7.58 4.32
C ARG A 61 -3.65 6.90 3.24
N ASP A 62 -2.97 5.81 3.57
CA ASP A 62 -2.16 5.08 2.62
C ASP A 62 -3.02 4.41 1.54
N MET A 63 -4.11 3.74 1.96
CA MET A 63 -5.06 3.10 1.04
C MET A 63 -5.77 4.11 0.14
N THR A 64 -6.09 5.29 0.65
CA THR A 64 -6.79 6.35 -0.11
C THR A 64 -5.85 7.35 -0.77
N ARG A 65 -4.52 7.22 -0.62
CA ARG A 65 -3.53 8.15 -1.17
C ARG A 65 -3.72 8.41 -2.66
N ILE A 66 -3.99 7.34 -3.42
CA ILE A 66 -4.16 7.42 -4.88
C ILE A 66 -5.43 8.15 -5.30
N ALA A 67 -6.45 8.26 -4.43
CA ALA A 67 -7.66 9.02 -4.71
C ALA A 67 -7.43 10.54 -4.79
N GLY A 68 -6.29 11.04 -4.29
CA GLY A 68 -5.88 12.44 -4.42
C GLY A 68 -5.17 12.79 -5.74
N GLY A 69 -5.10 11.86 -6.70
CA GLY A 69 -4.47 12.06 -8.00
C GLY A 69 -5.28 12.96 -8.95
N ASN A 70 -4.71 13.27 -10.13
CA ASN A 70 -5.38 14.05 -11.16
C ASN A 70 -6.63 13.32 -11.68
N THR A 71 -7.80 13.93 -11.54
CA THR A 71 -9.10 13.32 -11.88
C THR A 71 -9.47 13.41 -13.35
N ASN A 72 -8.82 14.27 -14.14
CA ASN A 72 -9.27 14.58 -15.50
C ASN A 72 -9.10 13.43 -16.50
N ILE A 73 -8.19 12.49 -16.21
CA ILE A 73 -7.88 11.36 -17.11
C ILE A 73 -8.71 10.11 -16.80
N TRP A 74 -9.26 10.02 -15.59
CA TRP A 74 -9.92 8.80 -15.12
C TRP A 74 -11.23 8.47 -15.81
N PRO A 75 -12.09 9.44 -16.19
CA PRO A 75 -13.27 9.14 -16.98
C PRO A 75 -12.94 8.44 -18.30
N ASP A 76 -11.94 8.95 -19.03
CA ASP A 76 -11.51 8.39 -20.31
C ASP A 76 -10.95 6.97 -20.12
N ILE A 77 -10.07 6.77 -19.13
CA ILE A 77 -9.55 5.43 -18.74
C ILE A 77 -10.70 4.45 -18.44
N CYS A 78 -11.74 4.91 -17.73
CA CYS A 78 -12.87 4.07 -17.36
C CYS A 78 -13.76 3.72 -18.55
N ILE A 79 -13.91 4.63 -19.51
CA ILE A 79 -14.71 4.41 -20.71
C ILE A 79 -13.96 3.48 -21.67
N ASP A 80 -12.67 3.72 -21.87
CA ASP A 80 -11.84 2.96 -22.82
C ASP A 80 -11.61 1.52 -22.38
N ASN A 81 -11.57 1.24 -21.07
CA ASN A 81 -11.39 -0.11 -20.52
C ASN A 81 -12.57 -0.58 -19.66
N ALA A 82 -13.80 -0.17 -20.05
CA ALA A 82 -15.01 -0.39 -19.25
C ALA A 82 -15.25 -1.88 -18.94
N ASP A 83 -15.15 -2.76 -19.93
CA ASP A 83 -15.49 -4.18 -19.76
C ASP A 83 -14.60 -4.89 -18.73
N ALA A 84 -13.28 -4.67 -18.79
CA ALA A 84 -12.37 -5.27 -17.82
C ALA A 84 -12.54 -4.64 -16.42
N ILE A 85 -12.76 -3.33 -16.35
CA ILE A 85 -13.02 -2.62 -15.08
C ILE A 85 -14.28 -3.15 -14.42
N LEU A 86 -15.38 -3.31 -15.16
CA LEU A 86 -16.64 -3.82 -14.64
C LEU A 86 -16.49 -5.26 -14.11
N SER A 87 -15.81 -6.13 -14.87
CA SER A 87 -15.53 -7.50 -14.43
C SER A 87 -14.79 -7.53 -13.09
N VAL A 88 -13.75 -6.71 -12.95
CA VAL A 88 -12.94 -6.67 -11.71
C VAL A 88 -13.71 -6.00 -10.57
N ILE A 89 -14.56 -5.01 -10.84
CA ILE A 89 -15.47 -4.43 -9.84
C ILE A 89 -16.41 -5.51 -9.29
N ASP A 90 -16.98 -6.36 -10.15
CA ASP A 90 -17.85 -7.46 -9.72
C ASP A 90 -17.10 -8.47 -8.85
N GLU A 91 -15.84 -8.80 -9.18
CA GLU A 91 -14.98 -9.64 -8.35
C GLU A 91 -14.72 -9.03 -6.97
N VAL A 92 -14.44 -7.72 -6.90
CA VAL A 92 -14.27 -7.00 -5.64
C VAL A 92 -15.57 -7.00 -4.81
N ILE A 93 -16.71 -6.74 -5.44
CA ILE A 93 -18.02 -6.81 -4.78
C ILE A 93 -18.28 -8.21 -4.24
N GLY A 94 -17.99 -9.25 -5.02
CA GLY A 94 -18.12 -10.64 -4.60
C GLY A 94 -17.26 -10.95 -3.38
N SER A 95 -15.99 -10.56 -3.40
CA SER A 95 -15.05 -10.77 -2.29
C SER A 95 -15.51 -10.04 -1.01
N LEU A 96 -15.93 -8.78 -1.11
CA LEU A 96 -16.46 -8.01 0.02
C LEU A 96 -17.77 -8.62 0.57
N THR A 97 -18.61 -9.16 -0.31
CA THR A 97 -19.85 -9.84 0.07
C THR A 97 -19.56 -11.12 0.84
N GLU A 98 -18.57 -11.91 0.42
CA GLU A 98 -18.10 -13.08 1.14
C GLU A 98 -17.56 -12.69 2.53
N THR A 99 -16.67 -11.70 2.62
CA THR A 99 -16.16 -11.21 3.90
C THR A 99 -17.28 -10.75 4.83
N LYS A 100 -18.27 -10.01 4.30
CA LYS A 100 -19.47 -9.61 5.04
C LYS A 100 -20.25 -10.82 5.58
N SER A 101 -20.40 -11.87 4.78
CA SER A 101 -21.05 -13.12 5.19
C SER A 101 -20.28 -13.82 6.32
N LEU A 102 -18.96 -13.93 6.21
CA LEU A 102 -18.11 -14.53 7.24
C LEU A 102 -18.22 -13.79 8.58
N ILE A 103 -18.23 -12.44 8.55
CA ILE A 103 -18.43 -11.61 9.73
C ILE A 103 -19.83 -11.82 10.33
N SER A 104 -20.87 -11.80 9.50
CA SER A 104 -22.27 -11.95 9.95
C SER A 104 -22.52 -13.31 10.61
N ASN A 105 -21.87 -14.35 10.08
CA ASN A 105 -21.92 -15.72 10.61
C ASN A 105 -20.92 -15.97 11.75
N GLN A 106 -20.16 -14.96 12.17
CA GLN A 106 -19.11 -15.06 13.21
C GLN A 106 -18.08 -16.17 12.92
N ASN A 107 -17.84 -16.48 11.64
CA ASN A 107 -16.93 -17.54 11.21
C ASN A 107 -15.48 -17.06 11.25
N LYS A 108 -14.91 -17.00 12.47
CA LYS A 108 -13.53 -16.57 12.71
C LYS A 108 -12.48 -17.40 11.94
N PRO A 109 -12.56 -18.75 11.88
CA PRO A 109 -11.56 -19.54 11.17
C PRO A 109 -11.46 -19.21 9.68
N SER A 110 -12.59 -19.14 8.98
CA SER A 110 -12.59 -18.80 7.55
C SER A 110 -12.17 -17.35 7.29
N LEU A 111 -12.57 -16.41 8.16
CA LEU A 111 -12.12 -15.02 8.05
C LEU A 111 -10.60 -14.90 8.23
N LEU A 112 -10.02 -15.61 9.21
CA LEU A 112 -8.58 -15.63 9.41
C LEU A 112 -7.86 -16.21 8.19
N HIS A 113 -8.38 -17.31 7.62
CA HIS A 113 -7.81 -17.91 6.42
C HIS A 113 -7.78 -16.93 5.23
N GLN A 114 -8.88 -16.20 4.99
CA GLN A 114 -8.96 -15.19 3.93
C GLN A 114 -7.93 -14.07 4.14
N LEU A 115 -7.77 -13.59 5.38
CA LEU A 115 -6.79 -12.56 5.71
C LEU A 115 -5.33 -13.03 5.56
N GLU A 116 -5.04 -14.27 5.94
CA GLU A 116 -3.69 -14.86 5.79
C GLU A 116 -3.34 -15.12 4.32
N GLN A 117 -4.31 -15.51 3.50
CA GLN A 117 -4.12 -15.61 2.05
C GLN A 117 -3.73 -14.25 1.44
N ALA A 118 -4.46 -13.19 1.78
CA ALA A 118 -4.16 -11.83 1.33
C ALA A 118 -2.79 -11.34 1.83
N ARG A 119 -2.46 -11.61 3.11
CA ARG A 119 -1.15 -11.29 3.69
C ARG A 119 -0.01 -11.98 2.94
N THR A 120 -0.16 -13.27 2.67
CA THR A 120 0.85 -14.08 1.97
C THR A 120 1.08 -13.56 0.56
N ALA A 121 0.02 -13.28 -0.19
CA ALA A 121 0.11 -12.70 -1.52
C ALA A 121 0.84 -11.34 -1.51
N ARG A 122 0.54 -10.48 -0.53
CA ARG A 122 1.18 -9.16 -0.39
C ARG A 122 2.67 -9.22 -0.06
N ILE A 123 3.07 -10.15 0.81
CA ILE A 123 4.48 -10.34 1.21
C ILE A 123 5.30 -10.90 0.04
N ASN A 124 4.68 -11.70 -0.82
CA ASN A 124 5.33 -12.31 -1.97
C ASN A 124 5.26 -11.44 -3.24
N LEU A 125 4.78 -10.19 -3.16
CA LEU A 125 4.84 -9.29 -4.30
C LEU A 125 6.31 -9.09 -4.72
N PRO A 126 6.64 -9.20 -6.02
CA PRO A 126 7.98 -8.91 -6.50
C PRO A 126 8.39 -7.49 -6.11
N THR A 127 9.60 -7.34 -5.57
CA THR A 127 10.16 -6.04 -5.15
C THR A 127 10.76 -5.25 -6.30
N GLY A 128 10.71 -5.78 -7.54
CA GLY A 128 11.40 -5.20 -8.70
C GLY A 128 12.92 -5.35 -8.65
N VAL A 129 13.42 -6.09 -7.66
CA VAL A 129 14.84 -6.35 -7.48
C VAL A 129 15.24 -7.47 -8.44
N PRO A 130 16.30 -7.28 -9.24
CA PRO A 130 16.88 -8.35 -10.04
C PRO A 130 17.16 -9.62 -9.21
N GLU A 131 16.86 -10.80 -9.76
CA GLU A 131 16.98 -12.09 -9.05
C GLU A 131 18.42 -12.43 -8.61
N ASP A 132 19.41 -11.72 -9.15
CA ASP A 132 20.84 -11.88 -8.88
C ASP A 132 21.39 -10.98 -7.75
N ILE A 133 20.52 -10.21 -7.08
CA ILE A 133 20.92 -9.36 -5.95
C ILE A 133 20.50 -9.99 -4.62
N ASP A 134 21.49 -10.35 -3.80
CA ASP A 134 21.26 -10.73 -2.41
C ASP A 134 20.77 -9.53 -1.59
N LEU A 135 19.50 -9.55 -1.19
CA LEU A 135 18.90 -8.55 -0.32
C LEU A 135 18.76 -9.04 1.12
N ALA A 136 19.07 -8.15 2.06
CA ALA A 136 18.74 -8.30 3.46
C ALA A 136 17.73 -7.24 3.89
N ILE A 137 16.61 -7.65 4.48
CA ILE A 137 15.64 -6.73 5.09
C ILE A 137 16.09 -6.47 6.54
N VAL A 138 16.44 -5.22 6.84
CA VAL A 138 16.82 -4.79 8.20
C VAL A 138 15.74 -3.88 8.76
N ARG A 139 15.17 -4.24 9.92
CA ARG A 139 14.20 -3.41 10.65
C ARG A 139 14.93 -2.65 11.74
N VAL A 140 15.03 -1.34 11.60
CA VAL A 140 15.70 -0.46 12.57
C VAL A 140 14.65 0.42 13.26
N PRO A 141 14.49 0.31 14.60
CA PRO A 141 13.67 1.27 15.33
C PRO A 141 14.38 2.64 15.34
N VAL A 142 13.67 3.69 14.91
CA VAL A 142 14.19 5.05 14.86
C VAL A 142 13.41 5.97 15.78
N LEU A 143 14.09 6.93 16.40
CA LEU A 143 13.44 8.02 17.10
C LEU A 143 12.94 9.05 16.09
N ASP A 144 11.76 9.63 16.36
CA ASP A 144 11.22 10.73 15.54
C ASP A 144 11.88 12.05 15.93
N GLN A 145 13.16 12.20 15.55
CA GLN A 145 13.98 13.38 15.80
C GLN A 145 14.79 13.78 14.57
N PRO A 146 15.08 15.09 14.38
CA PRO A 146 15.90 15.55 13.26
C PRO A 146 17.26 14.85 13.21
N GLY A 147 17.60 14.28 12.05
CA GLY A 147 18.93 13.71 11.78
C GLY A 147 19.06 12.20 11.96
N GLU A 148 18.07 11.51 12.54
CA GLU A 148 18.11 10.05 12.76
C GLU A 148 18.21 9.25 11.44
N LEU A 149 17.32 9.54 10.49
CA LEU A 149 17.37 8.90 9.17
C LEU A 149 18.68 9.20 8.44
N ALA A 150 19.16 10.44 8.53
CA ALA A 150 20.44 10.83 7.92
C ALA A 150 21.62 10.08 8.57
N SER A 151 21.54 9.77 9.86
CA SER A 151 22.52 8.95 10.56
C SER A 151 22.53 7.51 10.05
N LEU A 152 21.35 6.92 9.86
CA LEU A 152 21.23 5.56 9.31
C LEU A 152 21.72 5.45 7.88
N THR A 153 21.34 6.38 7.00
CA THR A 153 21.78 6.34 5.60
C THR A 153 23.28 6.61 5.48
N ARG A 154 23.85 7.45 6.35
CA ARG A 154 25.31 7.61 6.45
C ARG A 154 25.98 6.32 6.92
N LEU A 155 25.47 5.68 7.96
CA LEU A 155 26.02 4.42 8.44
C LEU A 155 26.05 3.36 7.34
N ALA A 156 24.98 3.23 6.55
CA ALA A 156 24.95 2.32 5.41
C ALA A 156 26.06 2.64 4.39
N THR A 157 26.31 3.93 4.13
CA THR A 157 27.41 4.37 3.27
C THR A 157 28.78 4.04 3.89
N ASP A 158 28.94 4.26 5.20
CA ASP A 158 30.19 4.01 5.92
C ASP A 158 30.58 2.52 5.93
N ILE A 159 29.59 1.63 5.85
CA ILE A 159 29.79 0.17 5.76
C ILE A 159 29.71 -0.38 4.33
N ASP A 160 29.69 0.51 3.33
CA ASP A 160 29.64 0.18 1.89
C ASP A 160 28.43 -0.71 1.51
N VAL A 161 27.28 -0.46 2.13
CA VAL A 161 26.01 -1.14 1.85
C VAL A 161 25.09 -0.22 1.06
N ASN A 162 24.70 -0.65 -0.14
CA ASN A 162 23.69 0.05 -0.92
C ASN A 162 22.28 -0.17 -0.33
N ILE A 163 21.48 0.89 -0.27
CA ILE A 163 20.08 0.81 0.17
C ILE A 163 19.20 0.79 -1.08
N TYR A 164 18.52 -0.35 -1.31
CA TYR A 164 17.60 -0.49 -2.43
C TYR A 164 16.28 0.25 -2.19
N ASP A 165 15.72 0.14 -0.99
CA ASP A 165 14.45 0.77 -0.61
C ASP A 165 14.42 1.13 0.89
N ILE A 166 13.61 2.12 1.26
CA ILE A 166 13.35 2.53 2.65
C ILE A 166 11.85 2.71 2.84
N GLU A 167 11.26 1.87 3.69
CA GLU A 167 9.87 2.00 4.12
C GLU A 167 9.81 2.44 5.60
N ILE A 168 9.05 3.51 5.89
CA ILE A 168 8.82 3.98 7.26
C ILE A 168 7.45 3.47 7.72
N ALA A 169 7.48 2.46 8.60
CA ALA A 169 6.28 1.97 9.27
C ALA A 169 6.07 2.68 10.61
N HIS A 170 4.91 3.32 10.77
CA HIS A 170 4.52 3.92 12.04
C HIS A 170 3.93 2.84 12.96
N SER A 171 4.61 2.50 14.06
CA SER A 171 4.05 1.60 15.08
C SER A 171 3.21 2.39 16.08
N SER A 172 1.97 1.95 16.33
CA SER A 172 1.10 2.52 17.36
C SER A 172 1.57 2.22 18.80
N GLU A 173 2.67 1.47 18.98
CA GLU A 173 3.26 1.13 20.29
C GLU A 173 4.26 2.19 20.81
N GLY A 174 4.56 3.24 20.04
CA GLY A 174 5.61 4.23 20.33
C GLY A 174 5.42 5.13 21.57
N GLN A 175 4.30 5.04 22.29
CA GLN A 175 4.08 5.84 23.51
C GLN A 175 4.69 5.25 24.79
N ARG A 176 5.34 4.08 24.74
CA ARG A 176 5.97 3.45 25.92
C ARG A 176 7.39 3.94 26.24
N CYS A 177 8.03 4.74 25.39
CA CYS A 177 9.30 5.39 25.73
C CYS A 177 9.07 6.75 26.40
N ARG A 178 8.41 6.78 27.56
CA ARG A 178 8.43 7.93 28.48
C ARG A 178 9.20 7.56 29.75
N ASN A 179 10.41 8.13 29.86
CA ASN A 179 11.23 8.37 31.04
C ASN A 179 11.00 7.48 32.28
N HIS A 180 11.88 6.50 32.49
CA HIS A 180 12.28 6.07 33.84
C HIS A 180 13.69 6.58 34.14
N GLY A 181 13.80 7.91 34.30
CA GLY A 181 14.94 8.52 34.97
C GLY A 181 14.73 8.42 36.48
N ARG A 182 15.20 7.34 37.09
CA ARG A 182 15.31 7.22 38.55
C ARG A 182 16.55 8.02 38.97
N SER A 183 16.36 9.25 39.46
CA SER A 183 17.41 9.95 40.20
C SER A 183 17.53 9.31 41.58
N SER A 184 18.68 8.69 41.82
CA SER A 184 19.18 8.34 43.15
C SER A 184 19.98 9.53 43.67
N GLU A 185 19.45 10.23 44.66
CA GLU A 185 20.26 11.06 45.57
C GLU A 185 19.89 10.67 47.01
N LYS A 186 20.88 10.09 47.70
CA LYS A 186 21.14 10.23 49.12
C LYS A 186 22.63 10.50 49.27
#